data_AF-A0A225UL62-F1
#
_entry.id   AF-A0A225UL62-F1
#
_cell.length_a   1.000
_cell.length_b   1.000
_cell.length_c   1.000
_cell.angle_alpha   90.00
_cell.angle_beta   90.00
_cell.angle_gamma   90.00
#
_symmetry.space_group_name_H-M   'P 1'
#
loop_
_entity.id
_entity.type
_entity.pdbx_description
1 polymer ?
#
loop_
_entity_poly.entity_id
_entity_poly.type
_entity_poly.pdbx_seq_one_letter_code
_entity_poly.pdbx_strand_id
1 'polypeptide(L)'
;MSGWRIALAPTIAEEDQTYMRLLSSSFIRYYCAQYNQTAETRYYSAKREDKEHRCDYLNRLNGYARNAGIQFDKGGRKARDHVKRFLEICGDRGLERRLCHVKVYDIHELEDMIIEILMVDD
;
A
#
# COMPACT_ATOMS: atom_id res chain seq x y z
N MET A 1 32.06 -43.63 -42.52
CA MET A 1 31.33 -43.96 -41.28
C MET A 1 30.92 -42.65 -40.62
N SER A 2 29.65 -42.28 -40.73
CA SER A 2 29.09 -41.05 -40.16
C SER A 2 28.95 -41.19 -38.64
N GLY A 3 29.60 -40.29 -37.90
CA GLY A 3 29.47 -40.19 -36.45
C GLY A 3 28.14 -39.53 -36.08
N TRP A 4 27.24 -40.31 -35.50
CA TRP A 4 25.99 -39.78 -34.95
C TRP A 4 26.30 -39.09 -33.61
N ARG A 5 26.15 -37.76 -33.56
CA ARG A 5 26.11 -37.04 -32.28
C ARG A 5 24.74 -37.31 -31.65
N ILE A 6 24.75 -38.04 -30.55
CA ILE A 6 23.56 -38.20 -29.70
C ILE A 6 23.31 -36.85 -29.02
N ALA A 7 22.27 -36.13 -29.46
CA ALA A 7 21.70 -35.07 -28.65
C ALA A 7 20.97 -35.75 -27.48
N LEU A 8 21.50 -35.58 -26.27
CA LEU A 8 20.84 -36.06 -25.07
C LEU A 8 19.53 -35.28 -24.91
N ALA A 9 18.40 -36.01 -24.85
CA ALA A 9 17.13 -35.43 -24.45
C ALA A 9 17.25 -34.92 -23.01
N PRO A 10 16.71 -33.73 -22.68
CA PRO A 10 16.78 -33.19 -21.34
C PRO A 10 16.19 -34.19 -20.34
N THR A 11 16.87 -34.35 -19.22
CA THR A 11 16.44 -35.31 -18.20
C THR A 11 15.19 -34.80 -17.49
N ILE A 12 14.36 -35.69 -16.94
CA ILE A 12 13.15 -35.34 -16.18
C ILE A 12 13.43 -34.29 -15.08
N ALA A 13 14.65 -34.30 -14.50
CA ALA A 13 15.08 -33.31 -13.52
C ALA A 13 15.31 -31.89 -14.11
N GLU A 14 15.84 -31.79 -15.33
CA GLU A 14 15.99 -30.51 -16.05
C GLU A 14 14.64 -29.99 -16.55
N GLU A 15 13.74 -30.89 -16.97
CA GLU A 15 12.36 -30.55 -17.32
C GLU A 15 11.58 -30.05 -16.09
N ASP A 16 11.71 -30.70 -14.93
CA ASP A 16 11.05 -30.30 -13.68
C ASP A 16 11.54 -28.93 -13.19
N GLN A 17 12.85 -28.69 -13.22
CA GLN A 17 13.41 -27.38 -12.86
C GLN A 17 12.98 -26.27 -13.84
N THR A 18 12.86 -26.59 -15.13
CA THR A 18 12.37 -25.64 -16.15
C THR A 18 10.88 -25.36 -15.97
N TYR A 19 10.08 -26.39 -15.70
CA TYR A 19 8.66 -26.29 -15.43
C TYR A 19 8.36 -25.47 -14.16
N MET A 20 9.10 -25.69 -13.08
CA MET A 20 8.97 -24.91 -11.84
C MET A 20 9.32 -23.44 -12.04
N ARG A 21 10.34 -23.12 -12.85
CA ARG A 21 10.67 -21.73 -13.22
C ARG A 21 9.58 -21.08 -14.07
N LEU A 22 8.97 -21.83 -15.01
CA LEU A 22 7.85 -21.36 -15.82
C LEU A 22 6.59 -21.11 -14.99
N LEU A 23 6.27 -22.00 -14.06
CA LEU A 23 5.15 -21.83 -13.12
C LEU A 23 5.38 -20.61 -12.22
N SER A 24 6.56 -20.50 -11.61
CA SER A 24 6.92 -19.37 -10.74
C SER A 24 6.86 -18.03 -11.48
N SER A 25 7.46 -17.95 -12.67
CA SER A 25 7.41 -16.74 -13.49
C SER A 25 5.99 -16.38 -13.93
N SER A 26 5.16 -17.38 -14.28
CA SER A 26 3.76 -17.16 -14.65
C SER A 26 2.92 -16.69 -13.46
N PHE A 27 3.15 -17.26 -12.28
CA PHE A 27 2.51 -16.85 -11.03
C PHE A 27 2.88 -15.41 -10.64
N ILE A 28 4.18 -15.08 -10.65
CA ILE A 28 4.68 -13.72 -10.39
C ILE A 28 4.07 -12.75 -11.41
N ARG A 29 4.09 -13.08 -12.70
CA ARG A 29 3.54 -12.19 -13.74
C ARG A 29 2.04 -11.97 -13.56
N TYR A 30 1.28 -13.02 -13.26
CA TYR A 30 -0.17 -12.91 -13.01
C TYR A 30 -0.46 -12.00 -11.81
N TYR A 31 0.22 -12.19 -10.68
CA TYR A 31 0.02 -11.37 -9.49
C TYR A 31 0.57 -9.95 -9.65
N CYS A 32 1.76 -9.77 -10.21
CA CYS A 32 2.35 -8.44 -10.44
C CYS A 32 1.57 -7.62 -11.47
N ALA A 33 0.93 -8.27 -12.47
CA ALA A 33 0.07 -7.57 -13.42
C ALA A 33 -1.15 -6.91 -12.74
N GLN A 34 -1.66 -7.49 -11.64
CA GLN A 34 -2.74 -6.90 -10.85
C GLN A 34 -2.31 -5.64 -10.09
N TYR A 35 -0.99 -5.43 -9.92
CA TYR A 35 -0.42 -4.31 -9.18
C TYR A 35 0.64 -3.56 -10.01
N ASN A 36 0.32 -3.25 -11.27
CA ASN A 36 1.21 -2.45 -12.13
C ASN A 36 1.33 -0.97 -11.70
N GLN A 37 0.74 -0.59 -10.57
CA GLN A 37 0.86 0.75 -10.00
C GLN A 37 2.10 0.85 -9.13
N THR A 38 2.87 1.94 -9.29
CA THR A 38 3.96 2.27 -8.38
C THR A 38 3.43 2.44 -6.96
N ALA A 39 4.30 2.30 -5.96
CA ALA A 39 3.92 2.54 -4.58
C ALA A 39 3.37 3.97 -4.37
N GLU A 40 3.93 4.95 -5.07
CA GLU A 40 3.49 6.34 -5.07
C GLU A 40 2.09 6.51 -5.69
N THR A 41 1.82 5.85 -6.82
CA THR A 41 0.48 5.86 -7.43
C THR A 41 -0.56 5.25 -6.49
N ARG A 42 -0.23 4.14 -5.81
CA ARG A 42 -1.12 3.54 -4.81
C ARG A 42 -1.42 4.50 -3.66
N TYR A 43 -0.42 5.21 -3.16
CA TYR A 43 -0.59 6.23 -2.13
C TYR A 43 -1.52 7.37 -2.59
N TYR A 44 -1.30 7.98 -3.76
CA TYR A 44 -2.10 9.11 -4.22
C TYR A 44 -3.50 8.75 -4.74
N SER A 45 -3.74 7.47 -5.08
CA SER A 45 -5.04 6.99 -5.54
C SER A 45 -5.87 6.33 -4.44
N ALA A 46 -5.29 6.08 -3.26
CA ALA A 46 -5.96 5.43 -2.15
C ALA A 46 -7.22 6.18 -1.72
N LYS A 47 -8.36 5.49 -1.78
CA LYS A 47 -9.65 5.98 -1.29
C LYS A 47 -10.13 5.11 -0.13
N ARG A 48 -10.88 5.69 0.81
CA ARG A 48 -11.55 4.92 1.85
C ARG A 48 -12.59 4.02 1.19
N GLU A 49 -12.65 2.76 1.60
CA GLU A 49 -13.74 1.88 1.17
C GLU A 49 -15.00 2.17 2.01
N ASP A 50 -16.19 1.91 1.45
CA ASP A 50 -17.47 2.32 2.04
C ASP A 50 -17.62 1.86 3.51
N LYS A 51 -17.19 0.63 3.79
CA LYS A 51 -17.28 -0.03 5.11
C LYS A 51 -15.97 -0.02 5.90
N GLU A 52 -14.91 0.59 5.37
CA GLU A 52 -13.62 0.64 6.05
C GLU A 52 -13.69 1.62 7.22
N HIS A 53 -13.24 1.17 8.39
CA HIS A 53 -13.14 2.02 9.56
C HIS A 53 -12.06 3.09 9.35
N ARG A 54 -12.23 4.26 9.97
CA ARG A 54 -11.35 5.42 9.77
C ARG A 54 -9.90 5.13 10.18
N CYS A 55 -9.71 4.40 11.28
CA CYS A 55 -8.39 3.98 11.71
C CYS A 55 -7.76 2.96 10.75
N ASP A 56 -8.57 2.06 10.18
CA ASP A 56 -8.08 1.07 9.21
C ASP A 56 -7.61 1.78 7.93
N TYR A 57 -8.38 2.79 7.49
CA TYR A 57 -7.99 3.63 6.37
C TYR A 57 -6.71 4.42 6.64
N LEU A 58 -6.59 5.05 7.82
CA LEU A 58 -5.36 5.75 8.21
C LEU A 58 -4.17 4.79 8.22
N ASN A 59 -4.29 3.63 8.87
CA ASN A 59 -3.25 2.60 8.92
C ASN A 59 -2.83 2.13 7.51
N ARG A 60 -3.80 1.92 6.62
CA ARG A 60 -3.54 1.53 5.23
C ARG A 60 -2.82 2.64 4.45
N LEU A 61 -3.26 3.89 4.61
CA LEU A 61 -2.65 5.06 3.99
C LEU A 61 -1.20 5.27 4.47
N ASN A 62 -0.93 5.03 5.77
CA ASN A 62 0.41 5.06 6.37
C ASN A 62 1.30 3.95 5.81
N GLY A 63 0.74 2.76 5.62
CA GLY A 63 1.41 1.65 4.94
C GLY A 63 1.80 2.01 3.50
N TYR A 64 0.92 2.65 2.74
CA TYR A 64 1.24 3.10 1.38
C TYR A 64 2.30 4.21 1.34
N ALA A 65 2.21 5.20 2.23
CA ALA A 65 3.23 6.23 2.34
C ALA A 65 4.62 5.64 2.61
N ARG A 66 4.70 4.69 3.56
CA ARG A 66 5.92 3.96 3.90
C ARG A 66 6.46 3.16 2.71
N ASN A 67 5.60 2.44 2.01
CA ASN A 67 5.99 1.66 0.83
C ASN A 67 6.44 2.56 -0.33
N ALA A 68 5.95 3.80 -0.41
CA ALA A 68 6.38 4.80 -1.37
C ALA A 68 7.66 5.55 -0.94
N GLY A 69 8.20 5.27 0.26
CA GLY A 69 9.35 5.98 0.79
C GLY A 69 9.06 7.44 1.17
N ILE A 70 7.79 7.81 1.35
CA ILE A 70 7.39 9.17 1.72
C ILE A 70 7.71 9.36 3.20
N GLN A 71 8.65 10.27 3.47
CA GLN A 71 8.97 10.73 4.81
C GLN A 71 8.18 12.01 5.13
N PHE A 72 7.74 12.12 6.37
CA PHE A 72 6.98 13.25 6.89
C PHE A 72 7.83 14.00 7.90
N ASP A 73 8.33 15.17 7.50
CA ASP A 73 8.96 16.07 8.46
C ASP A 73 7.87 16.68 9.36
N LYS A 74 8.15 16.80 10.66
CA LYS A 74 7.21 17.38 11.64
C LYS A 74 6.76 18.77 11.20
N GLY A 75 5.45 18.98 11.05
CA GLY A 75 4.89 20.25 10.57
C GLY A 75 5.21 20.60 9.11
N GLY A 76 5.93 19.74 8.38
CA GLY A 76 6.33 19.94 7.00
C GLY A 76 5.15 19.84 6.03
N ARG A 77 5.34 20.36 4.81
CA ARG A 77 4.30 20.35 3.75
C ARG A 77 3.74 18.95 3.51
N LYS A 78 4.59 17.93 3.41
CA LYS A 78 4.18 16.54 3.17
C LYS A 78 3.29 15.99 4.29
N ALA A 79 3.60 16.29 5.56
CA ALA A 79 2.80 15.86 6.70
C ALA A 79 1.41 16.52 6.65
N ARG A 80 1.36 17.83 6.39
CA ARG A 80 0.12 18.58 6.25
C ARG A 80 -0.74 18.10 5.08
N ASP A 81 -0.12 17.82 3.93
CA ASP A 81 -0.81 17.30 2.74
C ASP A 81 -1.37 15.89 3.00
N HIS A 82 -0.65 15.06 3.76
CA HIS A 82 -1.11 13.74 4.17
C HIS A 82 -2.33 13.81 5.09
N VAL A 83 -2.27 14.64 6.13
CA VAL A 83 -3.40 14.89 7.05
C VAL A 83 -4.61 15.39 6.27
N LYS A 84 -4.42 16.38 5.40
CA LYS A 84 -5.49 16.92 4.55
C LYS A 84 -6.14 15.83 3.70
N ARG A 85 -5.33 14.97 3.07
CA ARG A 85 -5.82 13.86 2.25
C ARG A 85 -6.64 12.86 3.07
N PHE A 86 -6.17 12.50 4.27
CA PHE A 86 -6.94 11.63 5.15
C PHE A 86 -8.32 12.25 5.42
N LEU A 87 -8.39 13.52 5.81
CA LEU A 87 -9.65 14.19 6.15
C LEU A 87 -10.61 14.30 4.94
N GLU A 88 -10.10 14.69 3.77
CA GLU A 88 -10.90 14.82 2.55
C GLU A 88 -11.53 13.49 2.12
N ILE A 89 -10.81 12.38 2.28
CA ILE A 89 -11.24 11.06 1.81
C ILE A 89 -11.98 10.28 2.90
N CYS A 90 -11.70 10.56 4.18
CA CYS A 90 -12.35 9.92 5.31
C CYS A 90 -13.87 10.12 5.28
N GLY A 91 -14.39 11.19 4.67
CA GLY A 91 -15.84 11.39 4.48
C GLY A 91 -16.64 11.51 5.79
N ASP A 92 -15.95 11.67 6.92
CA ASP A 92 -16.56 11.80 8.24
C ASP A 92 -16.67 13.27 8.61
N ARG A 93 -17.85 13.83 8.34
CA ARG A 93 -18.16 15.23 8.65
C ARG A 93 -18.16 15.53 10.15
N GLY A 94 -18.34 14.53 11.01
CA GLY A 94 -18.26 14.70 12.46
C GLY A 94 -16.83 14.88 12.92
N LEU A 95 -15.93 14.02 12.45
CA LEU A 95 -14.49 14.11 12.69
C LEU A 95 -13.92 15.40 12.07
N GLU A 96 -14.28 15.71 10.83
CA GLU A 96 -13.89 16.95 10.15
C GLU A 96 -14.30 18.19 10.97
N ARG A 97 -15.53 18.23 11.50
CA ARG A 97 -16.00 19.32 12.37
C ARG A 97 -15.26 19.41 13.70
N ARG A 98 -14.94 18.27 14.33
CA ARG A 98 -14.17 18.24 15.58
C ARG A 98 -12.75 18.75 15.37
N LEU A 99 -12.17 18.48 14.19
CA LEU A 99 -10.80 18.86 13.84
C LEU A 99 -10.69 20.23 13.15
N CYS A 100 -11.76 20.82 12.62
CA CYS A 100 -11.66 22.06 11.82
C CYS A 100 -11.13 23.27 12.62
N HIS A 101 -11.26 23.24 13.94
CA HIS A 101 -10.75 24.27 14.85
C HIS A 101 -9.42 23.90 15.51
N VAL A 102 -8.94 22.67 15.34
CA VAL A 102 -7.69 22.19 15.93
C VAL A 102 -6.60 22.21 14.86
N LYS A 103 -5.44 22.79 15.20
CA LYS A 103 -4.29 22.76 14.29
C LYS A 103 -3.61 21.40 14.43
N VAL A 104 -3.81 20.56 13.43
CA VAL A 104 -3.07 19.30 13.27
C VAL A 104 -1.85 19.59 12.38
N TYR A 105 -0.66 19.48 12.93
CA TYR A 105 0.59 19.80 12.24
C TYR A 105 1.17 18.59 11.51
N ASP A 106 0.93 17.39 12.00
CA ASP A 106 1.45 16.16 11.42
C ASP A 106 0.58 14.93 11.73
N ILE A 107 1.05 13.78 11.27
CA ILE A 107 0.35 12.52 11.34
C ILE A 107 0.22 11.98 12.77
N HIS A 108 1.20 12.22 13.63
CA HIS A 108 1.18 11.70 15.00
C HIS A 108 0.15 12.46 15.83
N GLU A 109 0.09 13.79 15.66
CA GLU A 109 -0.97 14.59 16.29
C GLU A 109 -2.36 14.18 15.79
N LEU A 110 -2.51 13.82 14.52
CA LEU A 110 -3.77 13.30 13.98
C LEU A 110 -4.15 11.95 14.63
N GLU A 111 -3.19 11.03 14.74
CA GLU A 111 -3.38 9.72 15.36
C GLU A 111 -3.83 9.86 16.82
N ASP A 112 -3.13 10.69 17.60
CA ASP A 112 -3.45 10.94 19.02
C ASP A 112 -4.86 11.53 19.17
N MET A 113 -5.22 12.52 18.36
CA MET A 113 -6.57 13.12 18.40
C MET A 113 -7.66 12.14 18.00
N ILE A 114 -7.44 11.27 17.00
CA ILE A 114 -8.41 10.24 16.62
C ILE A 114 -8.60 9.26 17.77
N ILE A 115 -7.52 8.86 18.45
CA ILE A 115 -7.59 7.97 19.61
C ILE A 115 -8.40 8.64 20.74
N GLU A 116 -8.10 9.90 21.09
CA GLU A 116 -8.87 10.65 22.09
C GLU A 116 -10.35 10.76 21.73
N ILE A 117 -10.64 11.06 20.46
CA ILE A 117 -12.01 11.19 19.96
C ILE A 117 -12.78 9.89 20.14
N LEU A 118 -12.17 8.76 19.80
CA LEU A 118 -12.79 7.44 19.89
C LEU A 118 -12.90 6.95 21.33
N MET A 119 -11.96 7.31 22.20
CA MET A 119 -12.00 6.95 23.63
C MET A 119 -13.12 7.67 24.40
N VAL A 120 -13.62 8.80 23.91
CA VAL A 120 -14.69 9.60 24.53
C VAL A 120 -16.09 9.15 24.08
N ASP A 121 -16.17 8.43 22.96
CA ASP A 121 -17.44 8.00 22.36
C ASP A 121 -17.87 6.55 22.81
N ASP A 122 -17.16 5.94 23.77
CA ASP A 122 -17.49 4.65 24.44
C ASP A 122 -18.19 4.82 25.82
#